data_AF-A0A1Z4JN14-F1
#
_entry.id   AF-A0A1Z4JN14-F1
#
_cell.length_a   1.000
_cell.length_b   1.000
_cell.length_c   1.000
_cell.angle_alpha   90.00
_cell.angle_beta   90.00
_cell.angle_gamma   90.00
#
_symmetry.space_group_name_H-M   'P 1'
#
loop_
_entity.id
_entity.type
_entity.pdbx_description
1 polymer ?
#
loop_
_entity_poly.entity_id
_entity_poly.type
_entity_poly.pdbx_seq_one_letter_code
_entity_poly.pdbx_strand_id
1 'polypeptide(L)' 'MYPIISILTDLPEALHTSLTQYLEQHPDWDQDQVLTAALSLFLLQNGECDRQITSVYLDTLFKHST' A
#
# COMPACT_ATOMS: atom_id res chain seq x y z
N MET A 1 1.34 16.14 9.55
CA MET A 1 0.27 15.62 8.69
C MET A 1 0.65 15.95 7.26
N TYR A 2 1.07 14.95 6.49
CA TYR A 2 1.36 15.15 5.07
C TYR A 2 0.03 15.20 4.30
N PRO A 3 -0.09 16.02 3.25
CA PRO A 3 -1.29 16.03 2.43
C PRO A 3 -1.48 14.66 1.78
N ILE A 4 -2.70 14.11 1.86
CA ILE A 4 -3.09 12.93 1.08
C ILE A 4 -3.34 13.42 -0.35
N ILE A 5 -2.65 12.83 -1.32
CA ILE A 5 -2.81 13.14 -2.73
C ILE A 5 -3.45 11.92 -3.40
N SER A 6 -4.61 12.11 -4.04
CA SER A 6 -5.27 11.04 -4.80
C SER A 6 -4.48 10.72 -6.07
N ILE A 7 -4.34 9.43 -6.38
CA ILE A 7 -3.67 8.92 -7.58
C ILE A 7 -4.74 8.24 -8.44
N LEU A 8 -4.85 8.63 -9.70
CA LEU A 8 -5.67 7.95 -10.69
C LEU A 8 -4.74 7.11 -11.58
N THR A 9 -4.99 5.82 -11.66
CA THR A 9 -4.25 4.91 -12.54
C THR A 9 -5.17 3.82 -13.04
N ASP A 10 -5.00 3.45 -14.31
CA ASP A 10 -5.64 2.25 -14.84
C ASP A 10 -4.91 1.01 -14.31
N LEU A 11 -5.63 0.15 -13.60
CA LEU A 11 -5.09 -1.09 -13.07
C LEU A 11 -5.40 -2.25 -14.04
N PRO A 12 -4.40 -3.01 -14.53
CA PRO A 12 -4.64 -4.22 -15.30
C PRO A 12 -5.59 -5.18 -14.58
N GLU A 13 -6.50 -5.80 -15.33
CA GLU A 13 -7.55 -6.67 -14.78
C GLU A 13 -6.99 -7.79 -13.88
N ALA A 14 -5.89 -8.41 -14.28
CA ALA A 14 -5.24 -9.46 -13.48
C ALA A 14 -4.81 -8.97 -12.08
N LEU A 15 -4.28 -7.74 -11.98
CA LEU A 15 -3.91 -7.15 -10.68
C LEU A 15 -5.15 -6.79 -9.86
N HIS A 16 -6.20 -6.29 -10.51
CA HIS A 16 -7.47 -6.02 -9.86
C HIS A 16 -8.05 -7.30 -9.24
N THR A 17 -8.11 -8.40 -10.00
CA THR A 17 -8.60 -9.70 -9.51
C THR A 17 -7.77 -10.19 -8.31
N SER A 18 -6.44 -10.15 -8.40
CA SER A 18 -5.59 -10.56 -7.28
C SER A 18 -5.78 -9.68 -6.04
N LEU A 19 -5.95 -8.36 -6.21
CA LEU A 19 -6.25 -7.44 -5.11
C LEU A 19 -7.58 -7.80 -4.44
N THR A 20 -8.64 -8.02 -5.23
CA THR A 20 -9.95 -8.40 -4.69
C THR A 20 -9.88 -9.70 -3.89
N GLN A 21 -9.24 -10.74 -4.43
CA GLN A 21 -9.07 -12.02 -3.75
C GLN A 21 -8.28 -11.90 -2.44
N TYR A 22 -7.27 -11.04 -2.41
CA TYR A 22 -6.51 -10.76 -1.19
C TYR A 22 -7.41 -10.11 -0.12
N LEU A 23 -8.16 -9.07 -0.48
CA LEU A 23 -9.04 -8.35 0.46
C LEU A 23 -10.18 -9.25 1.00
N GLU A 24 -10.69 -10.18 0.20
CA GLU A 24 -11.67 -11.18 0.66
C GLU A 24 -11.13 -12.10 1.76
N GLN A 25 -9.83 -12.38 1.75
CA GLN A 25 -9.16 -13.24 2.73
C GLN A 25 -8.62 -12.47 3.94
N HIS A 26 -8.53 -11.14 3.83
CA HIS A 26 -7.93 -10.26 4.83
C HIS A 26 -8.88 -9.08 5.13
N PRO A 27 -9.95 -9.30 5.92
CA PRO A 27 -11.01 -8.30 6.13
C PRO A 27 -10.56 -7.04 6.87
N ASP A 28 -9.42 -7.08 7.56
CA ASP A 28 -8.83 -5.93 8.24
C ASP A 28 -8.11 -4.98 7.26
N TRP A 29 -7.90 -5.41 6.02
CA TRP A 29 -7.25 -4.63 4.98
C TRP A 29 -8.26 -3.95 4.07
N ASP A 30 -7.89 -2.75 3.61
CA ASP A 30 -8.59 -2.05 2.55
C ASP A 30 -7.69 -1.82 1.33
N GLN A 31 -8.30 -1.44 0.21
CA GLN A 31 -7.59 -1.21 -1.05
C GLN A 31 -6.49 -0.15 -0.91
N ASP A 32 -6.73 0.92 -0.16
CA ASP A 32 -5.76 2.02 0.01
C ASP A 32 -4.53 1.54 0.79
N GLN A 33 -4.73 0.71 1.83
CA GLN A 33 -3.66 0.11 2.61
C GLN A 33 -2.80 -0.83 1.75
N VAL A 34 -3.43 -1.71 0.97
CA VAL A 34 -2.68 -2.63 0.09
C VAL A 34 -1.88 -1.84 -0.95
N LEU A 35 -2.48 -0.85 -1.59
CA LEU A 35 -1.80 -0.02 -2.59
C LEU A 35 -0.68 0.82 -1.96
N THR A 36 -0.89 1.37 -0.78
CA THR A 36 0.14 2.14 -0.04
C THR A 36 1.30 1.24 0.37
N ALA A 37 1.03 0.02 0.86
CA ALA A 37 2.04 -0.96 1.21
C ALA A 37 2.83 -1.41 -0.03
N ALA A 38 2.16 -1.72 -1.13
CA ALA A 38 2.79 -2.13 -2.38
C ALA A 38 3.68 -1.02 -2.96
N LEU A 39 3.19 0.23 -2.99
CA LEU A 39 3.94 1.37 -3.51
C LEU A 39 5.17 1.69 -2.65
N SER A 40 5.00 1.75 -1.33
CA SER A 40 6.12 2.01 -0.42
C SER A 40 7.16 0.89 -0.45
N LEU A 41 6.73 -0.37 -0.52
CA LEU A 41 7.65 -1.51 -0.67
C LEU A 41 8.41 -1.46 -2.01
N PHE A 42 7.72 -1.16 -3.11
CA PHE A 42 8.36 -1.01 -4.42
C PHE A 42 9.44 0.07 -4.39
N LEU A 43 9.15 1.22 -3.78
CA LEU A 43 10.11 2.32 -3.63
C LEU A 43 11.27 1.96 -2.69
N LEU A 44 11.06 1.20 -1.62
CA LEU A 44 12.14 0.72 -0.76
C LEU A 44 13.09 -0.25 -1.47
N GLN A 45 12.55 -1.07 -2.37
CA GLN A 45 13.35 -2.05 -3.11
C GLN A 45 14.12 -1.43 -4.27
N ASN A 46 13.60 -0.36 -4.89
CA ASN A 46 14.12 0.18 -6.15
C ASN A 46 14.62 1.63 -6.07
N GLY A 47 14.34 2.34 -4.97
CA GLY A 47 14.75 3.72 -4.75
C GLY A 47 15.92 3.85 -3.78
N GLU A 48 16.36 5.08 -3.54
CA GLU A 48 17.26 5.35 -2.42
C GLU A 48 16.51 5.15 -1.09
N CYS A 49 17.23 4.61 -0.11
CA CYS A 49 16.67 4.22 1.18
C CYS A 49 16.23 5.47 1.97
N ASP A 50 14.99 5.93 1.74
CA ASP A 50 14.40 7.07 2.41
C ASP A 50 13.63 6.63 3.66
N ARG A 51 14.07 7.14 4.81
CA ARG A 51 13.44 6.91 6.11
C ARG A 51 11.95 7.24 6.10
N GLN A 52 11.52 8.25 5.34
CA GLN A 52 10.11 8.63 5.24
C GLN A 52 9.28 7.53 4.58
N ILE A 53 9.78 6.93 3.50
CA ILE A 53 9.11 5.82 2.81
C ILE A 53 9.09 4.57 3.70
N THR A 54 10.18 4.30 4.42
CA THR A 54 10.23 3.20 5.40
C THR A 54 9.16 3.36 6.48
N SER A 55 9.00 4.57 7.01
CA SER A 55 7.95 4.85 8.01
C SER A 55 6.55 4.63 7.43
N VAL A 56 6.26 5.10 6.21
CA VAL A 56 4.95 4.87 5.57
C VAL A 56 4.66 3.37 5.38
N TYR A 57 5.66 2.59 4.98
CA TYR A 57 5.51 1.13 4.83
C TYR A 57 5.18 0.46 6.16
N LEU A 58 5.96 0.75 7.20
CA LEU A 58 5.75 0.18 8.54
C LEU A 58 4.42 0.62 9.15
N ASP A 59 4.09 1.91 9.07
CA ASP A 59 2.83 2.45 9.58
C ASP A 59 1.64 1.82 8.87
N THR A 60 1.75 1.50 7.58
CA THR A 60 0.67 0.83 6.83
C THR A 60 0.49 -0.62 7.26
N LEU A 61 1.59 -1.36 7.49
CA LEU A 61 1.52 -2.75 7.95
C LEU A 61 0.99 -2.90 9.39
N PHE A 62 1.32 -1.94 10.26
CA PHE A 62 1.02 -2.02 11.69
C PHE A 62 -0.07 -1.07 12.16
N LYS A 63 -0.78 -0.41 11.23
CA LYS A 63 -1.86 0.56 11.52
C LYS A 63 -3.00 0.01 12.37
N HIS A 64 -3.12 -1.32 12.47
CA HIS A 64 -4.15 -2.05 13.22
C HIS A 64 -3.73 -2.50 14.63
N SER A 65 -2.54 -2.11 15.12
CA SER A 65 -2.02 -2.60 16.40
C SER A 65 -2.38 -1.75 17.64
N THR A 66 -3.47 -0.98 17.61
CA THR A 66 -3.98 -0.22 18.77
C THR A 66 -5.42 -0.53 19.09
#